data_AF-A0A8S0W0V8-F1
#
_entry.id   AF-A0A8S0W0V8-F1
#
_cell.length_a   1.000
_cell.length_b   1.000
_cell.length_c   1.000
_cell.angle_alpha   90.00
_cell.angle_beta   90.00
_cell.angle_gamma   90.00
#
_symmetry.space_group_name_H-M   'P 1'
#
loop_
_entity.id
_entity.type
_entity.pdbx_description
1 polymer ?
#
loop_
_entity_poly.entity_id
_entity_poly.type
_entity_poly.pdbx_seq_one_letter_code
_entity_poly.pdbx_strand_id
1 'polypeptide(L)'
;MTPDASPSSSTTTPSPSSTAIAPVDDAEIATTVPLSTSTASTHGESHHVLLLLDIQVAMLAPPPVGVPASKLVQTNLQRILAHARSAKPPPLIVHVRNNGDAGEPDEPATDGWQLIFPPLPGEIVIDKRKNNAFAGTVLGDVVPPTAEVVVAGFQTDYSIRATCSAALTRGNEVLLIRGAHATYDRIEVLHGGGITPAHRIEAEIEAELEEAGVHLLDMKDLPGIFTDR
;
A
#
# COMPACT_ATOMS: atom_id res chain seq x y z
N MET A 1 -0.11 -46.52 47.75
CA MET A 1 0.99 -46.23 48.69
C MET A 1 1.11 -44.72 48.82
N THR A 2 0.47 -44.15 49.85
CA THR A 2 0.73 -42.83 50.45
C THR A 2 1.97 -42.95 51.39
N PRO A 3 2.65 -41.87 51.85
CA PRO A 3 2.13 -40.76 52.69
C PRO A 3 2.41 -39.35 52.12
N ASP A 4 1.54 -38.35 52.30
CA ASP A 4 1.46 -37.37 53.44
C ASP A 4 2.56 -36.28 53.30
N ALA A 5 2.33 -34.96 53.30
CA ALA A 5 1.43 -34.16 54.12
C ALA A 5 1.15 -32.75 53.52
N SER A 6 -0.02 -32.20 53.82
CA SER A 6 -0.36 -30.75 53.91
C SER A 6 0.04 -30.25 55.33
N PRO A 7 0.08 -28.94 55.73
CA PRO A 7 -0.96 -27.93 55.43
C PRO A 7 -0.59 -26.42 55.47
N SER A 8 -1.64 -25.60 55.31
CA SER A 8 -1.88 -24.24 55.87
C SER A 8 -1.34 -23.05 55.08
N SER A 9 -2.16 -22.25 54.36
CA SER A 9 -3.20 -21.28 54.76
C SER A 9 -2.65 -19.99 55.40
N SER A 10 -2.79 -18.85 54.69
CA SER A 10 -3.22 -17.58 55.29
C SER A 10 -3.42 -16.48 54.23
N THR A 11 -4.69 -16.19 53.99
CA THR A 11 -5.25 -15.00 53.37
C THR A 11 -4.98 -13.77 54.25
N THR A 12 -4.53 -12.63 53.70
CA THR A 12 -4.78 -11.30 54.30
C THR A 12 -4.71 -10.20 53.24
N THR A 13 -5.88 -9.77 52.78
CA THR A 13 -6.15 -8.43 52.23
C THR A 13 -6.34 -7.44 53.38
N PRO A 14 -5.91 -6.17 53.25
CA PRO A 14 -6.52 -5.06 53.98
C PRO A 14 -7.47 -4.26 53.08
N SER A 15 -8.66 -3.98 53.64
CA SER A 15 -9.71 -3.08 53.13
C SER A 15 -9.30 -1.59 53.17
N PRO A 16 -10.03 -0.72 52.44
CA PRO A 16 -9.74 0.71 52.32
C PRO A 16 -10.31 1.53 53.49
N SER A 17 -9.57 2.56 53.91
CA SER A 17 -10.05 3.56 54.87
C SER A 17 -10.67 4.77 54.17
N SER A 18 -11.92 5.02 54.54
CA SER A 18 -12.76 6.19 54.29
C SER A 18 -12.21 7.46 54.96
N THR A 19 -12.47 8.65 54.40
CA THR A 19 -13.09 9.82 55.10
C THR A 19 -13.40 10.99 54.14
N ALA A 20 -14.69 11.31 54.07
CA ALA A 20 -15.43 12.60 53.98
C ALA A 20 -14.96 13.84 53.16
N ILE A 21 -15.84 14.17 52.22
CA ILE A 21 -16.43 15.43 51.71
C ILE A 21 -16.30 16.71 52.58
N ALA A 22 -16.03 17.86 51.93
CA ALA A 22 -16.81 19.13 52.01
C ALA A 22 -16.42 20.12 50.87
N PRO A 23 -17.35 21.00 50.42
CA PRO A 23 -17.23 21.80 49.18
C PRO A 23 -16.69 23.21 49.43
N VAL A 24 -16.25 23.89 48.37
CA VAL A 24 -16.09 25.36 48.36
C VAL A 24 -16.51 25.94 47.01
N ASP A 25 -17.26 27.02 47.14
CA ASP A 25 -18.03 27.79 46.16
C ASP A 25 -17.20 28.63 45.18
N ASP A 26 -17.97 29.20 44.24
CA ASP A 26 -17.80 30.48 43.57
C ASP A 26 -16.99 30.55 42.26
N ALA A 27 -17.79 30.50 41.18
CA ALA A 27 -17.92 31.56 40.18
C ALA A 27 -16.66 32.36 39.81
N GLU A 28 -16.16 32.11 38.59
CA GLU A 28 -15.42 33.11 37.83
C GLU A 28 -15.94 33.20 36.39
N ILE A 29 -16.41 34.40 36.06
CA ILE A 29 -16.86 34.84 34.75
C ILE A 29 -15.61 35.13 33.92
N ALA A 30 -15.42 34.42 32.81
CA ALA A 30 -14.39 34.75 31.83
C ALA A 30 -14.98 34.71 30.39
N THR A 31 -15.45 35.89 29.98
CA THR A 31 -15.30 36.51 28.66
C THR A 31 -15.10 35.57 27.46
N THR A 32 -16.16 35.42 26.68
CA THR A 32 -16.15 34.88 25.32
C THR A 32 -15.22 35.68 24.40
N VAL A 33 -14.15 35.04 23.94
CA VAL A 33 -13.35 35.48 22.78
C VAL A 33 -14.01 34.94 21.52
N PRO A 34 -14.34 35.75 20.49
CA PRO A 34 -14.77 35.20 19.23
C PRO A 34 -13.55 34.62 18.52
N LEU A 35 -13.47 33.30 18.39
CA LEU A 35 -12.49 32.67 17.51
C LEU A 35 -12.95 32.93 16.08
N SER A 36 -12.21 33.80 15.39
CA SER A 36 -12.34 34.09 13.98
C SER A 36 -12.58 32.81 13.19
N THR A 37 -13.70 32.73 12.47
CA THR A 37 -13.89 31.79 11.37
C THR A 37 -12.87 32.13 10.29
N SER A 38 -11.68 31.58 10.44
CA SER A 38 -10.73 31.42 9.34
C SER A 38 -11.44 30.54 8.32
N THR A 39 -11.82 31.14 7.21
CA THR A 39 -12.18 30.41 6.00
C THR A 39 -11.02 29.48 5.69
N ALA A 40 -11.22 28.18 5.95
CA ALA A 40 -10.31 27.16 5.49
C ALA A 40 -10.16 27.33 3.98
N SER A 41 -8.97 27.75 3.55
CA SER A 41 -8.55 27.69 2.17
C SER A 41 -8.59 26.22 1.76
N THR A 42 -9.68 25.77 1.16
CA THR A 42 -9.75 24.48 0.48
C THR A 42 -9.02 24.62 -0.86
N HIS A 43 -7.71 24.79 -0.80
CA HIS A 43 -6.84 24.34 -1.87
C HIS A 43 -6.38 22.97 -1.40
N GLY A 44 -7.13 21.94 -1.83
CA GLY A 44 -6.80 20.56 -1.52
C GLY A 44 -5.39 20.32 -2.00
N GLU A 45 -4.47 20.08 -1.06
CA GLU A 45 -3.15 19.60 -1.40
C GLU A 45 -3.36 18.24 -2.05
N SER A 46 -3.35 18.21 -3.39
CA SER A 46 -3.30 16.97 -4.15
C SER A 46 -1.97 16.31 -3.82
N HIS A 47 -1.98 15.49 -2.77
CA HIS A 47 -0.80 14.74 -2.37
C HIS A 47 -0.64 13.59 -3.35
N HIS A 48 0.31 13.74 -4.27
CA HIS A 48 0.73 12.65 -5.14
C HIS A 48 1.19 11.47 -4.26
N VAL A 49 0.73 10.26 -4.59
CA VAL A 49 1.16 9.02 -3.96
C VAL A 49 1.81 8.15 -5.02
N LEU A 50 3.06 7.73 -4.80
CA LEU A 50 3.65 6.62 -5.55
C LEU A 50 3.36 5.31 -4.83
N LEU A 51 2.51 4.48 -5.42
CA LEU A 51 2.14 3.17 -4.92
C LEU A 51 2.89 2.07 -5.69
N LEU A 52 3.87 1.47 -5.00
CA LEU A 52 4.73 0.40 -5.52
C LEU A 52 4.18 -0.95 -5.06
N LEU A 53 3.57 -1.72 -5.96
CA LEU A 53 2.91 -2.98 -5.64
C LEU A 53 3.82 -4.18 -5.91
N ASP A 54 4.04 -5.02 -4.90
CA ASP A 54 4.62 -6.36 -5.01
C ASP A 54 5.99 -6.39 -5.71
N ILE A 55 6.80 -5.36 -5.50
CA ILE A 55 8.14 -5.22 -6.09
C ILE A 55 9.16 -6.02 -5.27
N GLN A 56 8.96 -7.33 -5.30
CA GLN A 56 9.71 -8.32 -4.53
C GLN A 56 10.75 -9.03 -5.41
N VAL A 57 11.78 -9.58 -4.77
CA VAL A 57 12.90 -10.25 -5.44
C VAL A 57 12.41 -11.35 -6.39
N ALA A 58 11.41 -12.14 -5.99
CA ALA A 58 10.88 -13.23 -6.79
C ALA A 58 10.36 -12.76 -8.16
N MET A 59 9.59 -11.67 -8.20
CA MET A 59 8.98 -11.15 -9.44
C MET A 59 10.01 -10.68 -10.47
N LEU A 60 11.18 -10.25 -9.99
CA LEU A 60 12.25 -9.68 -10.82
C LEU A 60 13.44 -10.62 -11.04
N ALA A 61 13.34 -11.87 -10.58
CA ALA A 61 14.33 -12.89 -10.86
C ALA A 61 14.45 -13.15 -12.38
N PRO A 62 15.57 -13.76 -12.85
CA PRO A 62 15.69 -14.16 -14.25
C PRO A 62 14.55 -15.11 -14.66
N PRO A 63 13.93 -14.92 -15.84
CA PRO A 63 12.94 -15.86 -16.36
C PRO A 63 13.51 -17.28 -16.47
N PRO A 64 12.70 -18.33 -16.23
CA PRO A 64 11.24 -18.27 -16.05
C PRO A 64 10.79 -18.05 -14.60
N VAL A 65 11.70 -17.80 -13.65
CA VAL A 65 11.33 -17.62 -12.24
C VAL A 65 10.58 -16.30 -12.04
N GLY A 66 11.14 -15.20 -12.54
CA GLY A 66 10.47 -13.90 -12.59
C GLY A 66 9.75 -13.67 -13.93
N VAL A 67 9.04 -12.56 -14.04
CA VAL A 67 8.28 -12.23 -15.24
C VAL A 67 9.17 -12.11 -16.49
N PRO A 68 8.69 -12.40 -17.70
CA PRO A 68 9.49 -12.31 -18.92
C PRO A 68 10.17 -10.94 -19.13
N ALA A 69 9.51 -9.86 -18.73
CA ALA A 69 10.00 -8.49 -18.88
C ALA A 69 10.84 -7.96 -17.69
N SER A 70 11.28 -8.83 -16.77
CA SER A 70 11.84 -8.44 -15.46
C SER A 70 12.93 -7.37 -15.54
N LYS A 71 13.90 -7.51 -16.44
CA LYS A 71 15.00 -6.54 -16.62
C LYS A 71 14.53 -5.15 -17.03
N LEU A 72 13.58 -5.07 -17.96
CA LEU A 72 13.04 -3.79 -18.43
C LEU A 72 12.25 -3.10 -17.31
N VAL A 73 11.34 -3.85 -16.68
CA VAL A 73 10.48 -3.33 -15.63
C VAL A 73 11.30 -2.91 -14.41
N GLN A 74 12.30 -3.70 -13.98
CA GLN A 74 13.21 -3.30 -12.90
C GLN A 74 13.90 -1.96 -13.19
N THR A 75 14.39 -1.77 -14.42
CA THR A 75 15.05 -0.52 -14.82
C THR A 75 14.10 0.67 -14.74
N ASN A 76 12.85 0.49 -15.20
CA ASN A 76 11.84 1.54 -15.16
C ASN A 76 11.39 1.86 -13.74
N LEU A 77 11.15 0.84 -12.90
CA LEU A 77 10.80 1.02 -11.50
C LEU A 77 11.89 1.75 -10.71
N GLN A 78 13.18 1.43 -10.94
CA GLN A 78 14.29 2.16 -10.35
C GLN A 78 14.28 3.65 -10.73
N ARG A 79 13.98 3.96 -12.00
CA ARG A 79 13.90 5.34 -12.48
C ARG A 79 12.71 6.10 -11.88
N ILE A 80 11.55 5.46 -11.78
CA ILE A 80 10.35 6.04 -11.17
C ILE A 80 10.59 6.35 -9.70
N LEU A 81 11.10 5.37 -8.94
CA LEU A 81 11.39 5.54 -7.51
C LEU A 81 12.46 6.62 -7.28
N ALA A 82 13.53 6.63 -8.07
CA ALA A 82 14.54 7.68 -7.99
C ALA A 82 13.96 9.06 -8.30
N HIS A 83 13.09 9.15 -9.32
CA HIS A 83 12.43 10.40 -9.68
C HIS A 83 11.53 10.91 -8.54
N ALA A 84 10.67 10.05 -7.99
CA ALA A 84 9.80 10.36 -6.85
C ALA A 84 10.60 10.87 -5.65
N ARG A 85 11.68 10.18 -5.27
CA ARG A 85 12.58 10.60 -4.17
C ARG A 85 13.23 11.96 -4.38
N SER A 86 13.37 12.40 -5.64
CA SER A 86 13.98 13.69 -6.00
C SER A 86 12.98 14.81 -6.27
N ALA A 87 11.68 14.49 -6.33
CA ALA A 87 10.62 15.43 -6.65
C ALA A 87 10.43 16.49 -5.55
N LYS A 88 9.88 17.63 -5.93
CA LYS A 88 9.66 18.79 -5.05
C LYS A 88 8.30 19.43 -5.39
N PRO A 89 7.27 19.32 -4.53
CA PRO A 89 7.27 18.55 -3.27
C PRO A 89 7.40 17.03 -3.52
N PRO A 90 7.94 16.25 -2.56
CA PRO A 90 8.02 14.81 -2.71
C PRO A 90 6.62 14.17 -2.59
N PRO A 91 6.28 13.17 -3.43
CA PRO A 91 5.09 12.37 -3.24
C PRO A 91 5.23 11.49 -1.99
N LEU A 92 4.10 11.03 -1.45
CA LEU A 92 4.11 9.94 -0.48
C LEU A 92 4.47 8.63 -1.18
N ILE A 93 5.52 7.95 -0.74
CA ILE A 93 5.95 6.67 -1.34
C ILE A 93 5.48 5.53 -0.43
N VAL A 94 4.67 4.64 -1.00
CA VAL A 94 4.12 3.47 -0.31
C VAL A 94 4.55 2.21 -1.06
N HIS A 95 5.33 1.37 -0.39
CA HIS A 95 5.68 0.04 -0.83
C HIS A 95 4.67 -0.95 -0.27
N VAL A 96 4.00 -1.68 -1.15
CA VAL A 96 3.14 -2.78 -0.76
C VAL A 96 3.84 -4.09 -1.09
N ARG A 97 3.91 -4.98 -0.10
CA ARG A 97 4.55 -6.29 -0.23
C ARG A 97 3.50 -7.38 -0.09
N ASN A 98 3.48 -8.34 -1.03
CA ASN A 98 2.59 -9.48 -0.96
C ASN A 98 3.15 -10.55 -0.02
N ASN A 99 2.29 -11.08 0.83
CA ASN A 99 2.56 -12.28 1.63
C ASN A 99 1.92 -13.46 0.92
N GLY A 100 2.70 -14.14 0.09
CA GLY A 100 2.29 -15.38 -0.57
C GLY A 100 2.03 -16.50 0.44
N ASP A 101 1.32 -17.52 -0.02
CA ASP A 101 1.08 -18.74 0.75
C ASP A 101 2.37 -19.57 0.88
N ALA A 102 2.35 -20.56 1.77
CA ALA A 102 3.50 -21.43 1.99
C ALA A 102 3.91 -22.16 0.70
N GLY A 103 5.19 -22.08 0.33
CA GLY A 103 5.74 -22.63 -0.90
C GLY A 103 5.64 -21.71 -2.13
N GLU A 104 4.98 -20.56 -2.03
CA GLU A 104 4.99 -19.57 -3.11
C GLU A 104 6.34 -18.81 -3.16
N PRO A 105 6.75 -18.31 -4.34
CA PRO A 105 8.03 -17.59 -4.49
C PRO A 105 8.18 -16.37 -3.57
N ASP A 106 7.07 -15.79 -3.13
CA ASP A 106 6.96 -14.68 -2.19
C ASP A 106 6.36 -15.11 -0.84
N GLU A 107 6.65 -16.33 -0.39
CA GLU A 107 6.36 -16.77 0.99
C GLU A 107 7.11 -15.88 2.01
N PRO A 108 6.44 -15.37 3.06
CA PRO A 108 7.06 -14.52 4.08
C PRO A 108 8.37 -15.07 4.66
N ALA A 109 9.31 -14.15 4.95
CA ALA A 109 10.63 -14.44 5.50
C ALA A 109 11.57 -15.26 4.58
N THR A 110 11.22 -15.46 3.31
CA THR A 110 12.15 -15.98 2.29
C THR A 110 12.90 -14.86 1.58
N ASP A 111 13.95 -15.22 0.82
CA ASP A 111 14.70 -14.28 0.00
C ASP A 111 13.84 -13.68 -1.12
N GLY A 112 12.99 -14.50 -1.75
CA GLY A 112 12.10 -14.08 -2.83
C GLY A 112 11.05 -13.05 -2.38
N TRP A 113 10.66 -13.09 -1.10
CA TRP A 113 9.69 -12.19 -0.51
C TRP A 113 10.21 -10.79 -0.20
N GLN A 114 11.53 -10.58 -0.09
CA GLN A 114 12.08 -9.27 0.24
C GLN A 114 11.77 -8.24 -0.85
N LEU A 115 11.57 -6.98 -0.46
CA LEU A 115 11.51 -5.88 -1.42
C LEU A 115 12.87 -5.72 -2.10
N ILE A 116 12.90 -5.59 -3.43
CA ILE A 116 14.17 -5.41 -4.15
C ILE A 116 14.75 -4.01 -3.97
N PHE A 117 13.89 -3.02 -3.67
CA PHE A 117 14.28 -1.65 -3.41
C PHE A 117 14.08 -1.38 -1.92
N PRO A 118 15.17 -1.21 -1.15
CA PRO A 118 15.05 -0.87 0.26
C PRO A 118 14.28 0.46 0.43
N PRO A 119 13.26 0.49 1.30
CA PRO A 119 12.57 1.73 1.63
C PRO A 119 13.52 2.68 2.36
N LEU A 120 13.39 3.99 2.07
CA LEU A 120 14.10 5.03 2.81
C LEU A 120 13.29 5.50 4.04
N PRO A 121 13.92 6.19 5.01
CA PRO A 121 13.18 6.81 6.11
C PRO A 121 12.07 7.73 5.58
N GLY A 122 10.85 7.53 6.09
CA GLY A 122 9.64 8.25 5.66
C GLY A 122 8.83 7.54 4.58
N GLU A 123 9.37 6.51 3.93
CA GLU A 123 8.61 5.65 3.02
C GLU A 123 7.85 4.59 3.82
N ILE A 124 6.62 4.31 3.41
CA ILE A 124 5.72 3.40 4.13
C ILE A 124 5.83 2.00 3.51
N VAL A 125 5.86 0.95 4.34
CA VAL A 125 5.75 -0.44 3.90
C VAL A 125 4.47 -1.04 4.46
N ILE A 126 3.67 -1.66 3.60
CA ILE A 126 2.41 -2.34 3.95
C ILE A 126 2.46 -3.77 3.42
N ASP A 127 2.27 -4.74 4.31
CA ASP A 127 2.11 -6.14 3.90
C ASP A 127 0.64 -6.43 3.58
N LYS A 128 0.38 -7.17 2.49
CA LYS A 128 -0.97 -7.60 2.08
C LYS A 128 -1.05 -9.10 1.83
N ARG A 129 -2.27 -9.63 1.83
CA ARG A 129 -2.58 -11.04 1.48
C ARG A 129 -3.60 -11.20 0.34
N LYS A 130 -4.16 -10.10 -0.15
CA LYS A 130 -5.20 -10.09 -1.19
C LYS A 130 -4.68 -9.29 -2.37
N ASN A 131 -5.19 -9.54 -3.57
CA ASN A 131 -4.79 -8.77 -4.76
C ASN A 131 -5.09 -7.28 -4.61
N ASN A 132 -6.28 -6.94 -4.10
CA ASN A 132 -6.62 -5.56 -3.75
C ASN A 132 -5.81 -5.12 -2.51
N ALA A 133 -4.86 -4.21 -2.71
CA ALA A 133 -3.99 -3.72 -1.65
C ALA A 133 -4.71 -2.94 -0.54
N PHE A 134 -5.93 -2.42 -0.79
CA PHE A 134 -6.76 -1.79 0.24
C PHE A 134 -7.50 -2.80 1.12
N ALA A 135 -7.67 -4.04 0.67
CA ALA A 135 -8.52 -5.01 1.35
C ALA A 135 -7.79 -5.66 2.54
N GLY A 136 -8.19 -5.29 3.76
CA GLY A 136 -7.62 -5.85 4.98
C GLY A 136 -6.24 -5.30 5.34
N THR A 137 -5.92 -4.10 4.87
CA THR A 137 -4.69 -3.36 5.19
C THR A 137 -5.02 -1.95 5.68
N VAL A 138 -4.01 -1.23 6.15
CA VAL A 138 -4.12 0.20 6.53
C VAL A 138 -3.93 1.15 5.34
N LEU A 139 -3.82 0.64 4.10
CA LEU A 139 -3.55 1.48 2.93
C LEU A 139 -4.62 2.55 2.72
N GLY A 140 -5.88 2.24 3.06
CA GLY A 140 -6.99 3.19 2.94
C GLY A 140 -6.95 4.35 3.94
N ASP A 141 -6.20 4.22 5.04
CA ASP A 141 -5.99 5.29 6.02
C ASP A 141 -4.81 6.18 5.61
N VAL A 142 -3.86 5.59 4.89
CA VAL A 142 -2.64 6.25 4.39
C VAL A 142 -2.90 7.03 3.10
N VAL A 143 -3.70 6.47 2.19
CA VAL A 143 -4.01 7.06 0.89
C VAL A 143 -5.42 7.66 0.92
N PRO A 144 -5.53 9.00 1.02
CA PRO A 144 -6.83 9.65 1.06
C PRO A 144 -7.53 9.52 -0.29
N PRO A 145 -8.88 9.49 -0.33
CA PRO A 145 -9.66 9.48 -1.57
C PRO A 145 -9.31 10.58 -2.57
N THR A 146 -8.78 11.71 -2.12
CA THR A 146 -8.42 12.86 -2.95
C THR A 146 -7.00 12.79 -3.53
N ALA A 147 -6.21 11.77 -3.18
CA ALA A 147 -4.86 11.62 -3.71
C ALA A 147 -4.89 11.16 -5.17
N GLU A 148 -3.97 11.71 -5.96
CA GLU A 148 -3.57 11.16 -7.25
C GLU A 148 -2.57 10.03 -7.01
N VAL A 149 -2.91 8.81 -7.45
CA VAL A 149 -2.15 7.60 -7.14
C VAL A 149 -1.45 7.11 -8.41
N VAL A 150 -0.12 7.22 -8.41
CA VAL A 150 0.76 6.67 -9.42
C VAL A 150 1.10 5.23 -9.06
N VAL A 151 0.66 4.29 -9.87
CA VAL A 151 0.78 2.85 -9.62
C VAL A 151 1.85 2.23 -10.52
N ALA A 152 2.69 1.38 -9.93
CA ALA A 152 3.65 0.55 -10.65
C ALA A 152 3.93 -0.75 -9.86
N GLY A 153 4.35 -1.81 -10.55
CA GLY A 153 4.74 -3.08 -9.92
C GLY A 153 4.03 -4.31 -10.49
N PHE A 154 3.70 -5.28 -9.64
CA PHE A 154 3.27 -6.62 -10.05
C PHE A 154 2.01 -7.08 -9.32
N GLN A 155 1.26 -8.04 -9.84
CA GLN A 155 1.22 -8.46 -11.25
C GLN A 155 0.11 -7.70 -11.98
N THR A 156 0.29 -7.46 -13.28
CA THR A 156 -0.64 -6.65 -14.08
C THR A 156 -2.10 -7.11 -13.96
N ASP A 157 -2.39 -8.39 -14.19
CA ASP A 157 -3.74 -8.97 -14.18
C ASP A 157 -4.24 -9.37 -12.78
N TYR A 158 -3.42 -9.23 -11.74
CA TYR A 158 -3.77 -9.49 -10.34
C TYR A 158 -3.77 -8.20 -9.52
N SER A 159 -2.71 -7.95 -8.75
CA SER A 159 -2.67 -6.86 -7.77
C SER A 159 -2.81 -5.47 -8.40
N ILE A 160 -2.23 -5.24 -9.58
CA ILE A 160 -2.32 -3.96 -10.29
C ILE A 160 -3.78 -3.72 -10.68
N ARG A 161 -4.40 -4.63 -11.45
CA ARG A 161 -5.81 -4.55 -11.83
C ARG A 161 -6.73 -4.33 -10.62
N ALA A 162 -6.63 -5.20 -9.62
CA ALA A 162 -7.53 -5.16 -8.46
C ALA A 162 -7.36 -3.89 -7.62
N THR A 163 -6.14 -3.39 -7.45
CA THR A 163 -5.87 -2.19 -6.65
C THR A 163 -6.24 -0.92 -7.40
N CYS A 164 -5.96 -0.83 -8.71
CA CYS A 164 -6.38 0.30 -9.54
C CYS A 164 -7.91 0.44 -9.56
N SER A 165 -8.66 -0.64 -9.81
CA SER A 165 -10.13 -0.60 -9.79
C SER A 165 -10.68 -0.20 -8.41
N ALA A 166 -10.04 -0.66 -7.33
CA ALA A 166 -10.42 -0.28 -5.97
C ALA A 166 -10.13 1.19 -5.66
N ALA A 167 -8.99 1.72 -6.12
CA ALA A 167 -8.64 3.13 -5.98
C ALA A 167 -9.65 4.03 -6.71
N LEU A 168 -10.01 3.69 -7.95
CA LEU A 168 -11.06 4.41 -8.70
C LEU A 168 -12.40 4.40 -7.94
N THR A 169 -12.82 3.25 -7.40
CA THR A 169 -14.05 3.13 -6.61
C THR A 169 -14.02 4.00 -5.35
N ARG A 170 -12.83 4.25 -4.78
CA ARG A 170 -12.63 5.13 -3.62
C ARG A 170 -12.65 6.61 -3.98
N GLY A 171 -12.61 6.97 -5.28
CA GLY A 171 -12.60 8.35 -5.76
C GLY A 171 -11.21 8.89 -6.09
N ASN A 172 -10.16 8.06 -6.03
CA ASN A 172 -8.80 8.45 -6.39
C ASN A 172 -8.68 8.67 -7.90
N GLU A 173 -7.88 9.67 -8.29
CA GLU A 173 -7.31 9.71 -9.63
C GLU A 173 -6.18 8.68 -9.68
N VAL A 174 -6.14 7.85 -10.73
CA VAL A 174 -5.18 6.74 -10.84
C VAL A 174 -4.38 6.90 -12.12
N LEU A 175 -3.06 6.92 -11.98
CA LEU A 175 -2.10 6.94 -13.08
C LEU A 175 -1.37 5.58 -13.09
N LEU A 176 -1.33 4.90 -14.23
CA LEU A 176 -0.58 3.65 -14.39
C LEU A 176 0.49 3.85 -15.46
N ILE A 177 1.76 3.54 -15.13
CA ILE A 177 2.89 3.79 -16.02
C ILE A 177 3.21 2.53 -16.82
N ARG A 178 3.00 2.57 -18.14
CA ARG A 178 3.34 1.49 -19.07
C ARG A 178 4.82 1.12 -18.99
N GLY A 179 5.09 -0.18 -19.02
CA GLY A 179 6.45 -0.72 -18.88
C GLY A 179 7.01 -0.63 -17.47
N ALA A 180 6.23 -0.19 -16.48
CA ALA A 180 6.55 -0.26 -15.05
C ALA A 180 5.63 -1.21 -14.28
N HIS A 181 4.87 -2.04 -15.00
CA HIS A 181 4.18 -3.21 -14.48
C HIS A 181 4.35 -4.38 -15.45
N ALA A 182 4.22 -5.60 -14.96
CA ALA A 182 4.24 -6.79 -15.81
C ALA A 182 3.55 -7.99 -15.16
N THR A 183 3.35 -9.03 -15.97
CA THR A 183 2.83 -10.32 -15.52
C THR A 183 3.57 -11.49 -16.19
N TYR A 184 3.13 -12.71 -15.91
CA TYR A 184 3.64 -13.95 -16.51
C TYR A 184 2.86 -14.33 -17.76
N ASP A 185 3.47 -15.17 -18.60
CA ASP A 185 2.73 -15.87 -19.64
C ASP A 185 1.62 -16.72 -19.00
N ARG A 186 0.39 -16.60 -19.49
CA ARG A 186 -0.76 -17.34 -18.96
C ARG A 186 -0.97 -18.61 -19.76
N ILE A 187 -1.00 -19.75 -19.07
CA ILE A 187 -1.39 -21.03 -19.67
C ILE A 187 -2.92 -21.05 -19.74
N GLU A 188 -3.44 -21.07 -20.96
CA GLU A 188 -4.88 -21.21 -21.18
C GLU A 188 -5.26 -22.68 -21.02
N VAL A 189 -6.25 -22.95 -20.16
CA VAL A 189 -6.73 -24.31 -19.88
C VAL A 189 -8.02 -24.66 -20.64
N LEU A 190 -8.67 -23.66 -21.24
CA LEU A 190 -9.91 -23.81 -22.02
C LEU A 190 -9.65 -23.63 -23.52
N HIS A 191 -10.61 -24.01 -24.36
CA HIS A 191 -10.62 -23.78 -25.81
C HIS A 191 -9.38 -24.25 -26.60
N GLY A 192 -8.87 -25.44 -26.28
CA GLY A 192 -7.77 -26.08 -27.03
C GLY A 192 -6.39 -25.84 -26.43
N GLY A 193 -6.30 -25.14 -25.30
CA GLY A 193 -5.05 -24.85 -24.62
C GLY A 193 -4.25 -23.76 -25.32
N GLY A 194 -3.08 -23.44 -24.78
CA GLY A 194 -2.15 -22.49 -25.38
C GLY A 194 -1.48 -21.60 -24.34
N ILE A 195 -0.71 -20.64 -24.84
CA ILE A 195 -0.05 -19.64 -24.02
C ILE A 195 -0.48 -18.27 -24.53
N THR A 196 -1.07 -17.48 -23.65
CA THR A 196 -1.23 -16.05 -23.87
C THR A 196 0.04 -15.36 -23.36
N PRO A 197 0.85 -14.74 -24.25
CA PRO A 197 2.07 -14.06 -23.84
C PRO A 197 1.77 -12.91 -22.87
N ALA A 198 2.66 -12.69 -21.90
CA ALA A 198 2.53 -11.67 -20.86
C ALA A 198 2.19 -10.28 -21.43
N HIS A 199 2.87 -9.85 -22.48
CA HIS A 199 2.63 -8.54 -23.09
C HIS A 199 1.21 -8.37 -23.68
N ARG A 200 0.55 -9.46 -24.09
CA ARG A 200 -0.85 -9.39 -24.56
C ARG A 200 -1.80 -9.23 -23.38
N ILE A 201 -1.54 -9.92 -22.28
CA ILE A 201 -2.29 -9.77 -21.03
C ILE A 201 -2.12 -8.34 -20.50
N GLU A 202 -0.90 -7.83 -20.51
CA GLU A 202 -0.60 -6.46 -20.10
C GLU A 202 -1.41 -5.44 -20.90
N ALA A 203 -1.40 -5.55 -22.24
CA ALA A 203 -2.17 -4.66 -23.11
C ALA A 203 -3.70 -4.78 -22.92
N GLU A 204 -4.21 -6.00 -22.69
CA GLU A 204 -5.64 -6.23 -22.40
C GLU A 204 -6.07 -5.53 -21.10
N ILE A 205 -5.28 -5.68 -20.04
CA ILE A 205 -5.58 -5.05 -18.74
C ILE A 205 -5.37 -3.55 -18.76
N GLU A 206 -4.36 -3.06 -19.48
CA GLU A 206 -4.19 -1.62 -19.73
C GLU A 206 -5.46 -1.04 -20.36
N ALA A 207 -5.96 -1.63 -21.44
CA ALA A 207 -7.17 -1.16 -22.11
C ALA A 207 -8.41 -1.21 -21.20
N GLU A 208 -8.57 -2.27 -20.41
CA GLU A 208 -9.65 -2.37 -19.42
C GLU A 208 -9.57 -1.27 -18.36
N LEU A 209 -8.39 -1.02 -17.80
CA LEU A 209 -8.19 0.00 -16.78
C LEU A 209 -8.37 1.40 -17.35
N GLU A 210 -7.92 1.65 -18.57
CA GLU A 210 -8.14 2.92 -19.28
C GLU A 210 -9.62 3.20 -19.51
N GLU A 211 -10.39 2.19 -19.97
CA GLU A 211 -11.85 2.31 -20.11
C GLU A 211 -12.55 2.56 -18.76
N ALA A 212 -12.03 1.99 -17.68
CA ALA A 212 -12.53 2.22 -16.32
C ALA A 212 -12.19 3.61 -15.75
N GLY A 213 -11.27 4.36 -16.38
CA GLY A 213 -10.88 5.72 -15.96
C GLY A 213 -9.48 5.85 -15.38
N VAL A 214 -8.62 4.83 -15.48
CA VAL A 214 -7.19 4.96 -15.18
C VAL A 214 -6.50 5.74 -16.30
N HIS A 215 -5.67 6.71 -15.94
CA HIS A 215 -4.83 7.44 -16.89
C HIS A 215 -3.55 6.65 -17.17
N LEU A 216 -3.37 6.19 -18.40
CA LEU A 216 -2.16 5.48 -18.81
C LEU A 216 -1.07 6.46 -19.24
N LEU A 217 0.11 6.32 -18.65
CA LEU A 217 1.29 7.12 -18.94
C LEU A 217 2.41 6.26 -19.53
N ASP A 218 3.31 6.89 -20.28
CA ASP A 218 4.55 6.27 -20.73
C ASP A 218 5.74 6.74 -19.88
N MET A 219 6.84 5.99 -19.90
CA MET A 219 8.09 6.39 -19.25
C MET A 219 8.66 7.74 -19.72
N LYS A 220 8.23 8.24 -20.88
CA LYS A 220 8.60 9.57 -21.40
C LYS A 220 7.91 10.71 -20.62
N ASP A 221 6.77 10.42 -19.99
CA ASP A 221 5.95 11.38 -19.25
C ASP A 221 6.42 11.54 -17.80
N LEU A 222 7.31 10.64 -17.34
CA LEU A 222 7.87 10.60 -15.99
C LEU A 222 8.27 11.99 -15.43
N PRO A 223 8.95 12.88 -16.18
CA PRO A 223 9.35 14.19 -15.66
C PRO A 223 8.21 15.10 -15.17
N GLY A 224 6.95 14.84 -15.56
CA GLY A 224 5.78 15.64 -15.18
C GLY A 224 4.75 14.90 -14.31
N ILE A 225 5.12 13.76 -13.71
CA ILE A 225 4.18 12.93 -12.93
C ILE A 225 3.98 13.45 -11.50
N PHE A 226 4.99 14.07 -10.89
CA PHE A 226 4.94 14.58 -9.52
C PHE A 226 5.06 16.11 -9.45
N THR A 227 4.61 16.79 -10.50
CA THR A 227 4.57 18.25 -10.55
C THR A 227 3.13 18.70 -10.37
N ASP A 228 2.89 19.64 -9.46
CA ASP A 228 1.58 20.25 -9.27
C ASP A 228 1.02 20.72 -10.63
N ARG A 229 -0.19 20.27 -10.98
CA ARG A 229 -0.90 20.63 -12.21
C ARG A 229 -1.96 21.69 -11.95
#